data_AF-A0AB36FCE4-F1
#
_entry.id   AF-A0AB36FCE4-F1
#
_cell.length_a   1.000
_cell.length_b   1.000
_cell.length_c   1.000
_cell.angle_alpha   90.00
_cell.angle_beta   90.00
_cell.angle_gamma   90.00
#
_symmetry.space_group_name_H-M   'P 1'
#
loop_
_entity.id
_entity.type
_entity.pdbx_description
1 polymer ?
#
loop_
_entity_poly.entity_id
_entity_poly.type
_entity_poly.pdbx_seq_one_letter_code
_entity_poly.pdbx_strand_id
1 'polypeptide(L)'
;MPAGSRVGNGYYQVKISGISYGAHRVVWSIANGEIPQGMTIDHIDRNPENNEISNLRLADKYLQARNRKPYKRVGMAGKSKGNIHLRKSGRYDATVGINGKIFYSSGRDKSVLQAWIKEMLDKHQAQPGK
;
A
#
# COMPACT_ATOMS: atom_id res chain seq x y z
N MET A 1 -27.50 -8.98 19.38
CA MET A 1 -26.86 -7.70 18.96
C MET A 1 -25.39 -7.77 19.36
N PRO A 2 -24.42 -7.63 18.44
CA PRO A 2 -23.01 -7.57 18.84
C PRO A 2 -22.72 -6.22 19.53
N ALA A 3 -22.00 -6.26 20.65
CA ALA A 3 -21.58 -5.05 21.36
C ALA A 3 -20.33 -4.45 20.68
N GLY A 4 -20.46 -3.27 20.08
CA GLY A 4 -19.34 -2.54 19.48
C GLY A 4 -19.73 -1.71 18.26
N SER A 5 -18.92 -0.70 17.94
CA SER A 5 -19.11 0.15 16.76
C SER A 5 -18.18 -0.28 15.63
N ARG A 6 -18.72 -0.38 14.41
CA ARG A 6 -17.95 -0.72 13.21
C ARG A 6 -17.19 0.50 12.72
N VAL A 7 -15.88 0.36 12.56
CA VAL A 7 -15.01 1.39 11.98
C VAL A 7 -14.87 1.16 10.48
N GLY A 8 -14.63 2.21 9.69
CA GLY A 8 -14.57 2.16 8.22
C GLY A 8 -13.59 1.15 7.61
N ASN A 9 -12.67 0.59 8.38
CA ASN A 9 -11.76 -0.49 7.97
C ASN A 9 -12.28 -1.92 8.28
N GLY A 10 -13.55 -2.09 8.65
CA GLY A 10 -14.17 -3.40 8.95
C GLY A 10 -13.90 -3.94 10.36
N TYR A 11 -13.21 -3.17 11.21
CA TYR A 11 -12.92 -3.55 12.58
C TYR A 11 -14.03 -3.12 13.54
N TYR A 12 -14.39 -3.98 14.49
CA TYR A 12 -15.20 -3.61 15.64
C TYR A 12 -14.33 -2.98 16.72
N GLN A 13 -14.78 -1.85 17.27
CA GLN A 13 -14.17 -1.21 18.43
C GLN A 13 -15.15 -1.12 19.59
N VAL A 14 -14.60 -1.26 20.79
CA VAL A 14 -15.31 -1.09 22.06
C VAL A 14 -14.68 0.10 22.76
N LYS A 15 -15.51 1.02 23.27
CA LYS A 15 -15.05 2.18 24.02
C LYS A 15 -15.19 1.89 25.51
N ILE A 16 -14.08 1.83 26.23
CA ILE A 16 -14.05 1.60 27.68
C ILE A 16 -13.42 2.84 28.31
N SER A 17 -14.14 3.51 29.20
CA SER A 17 -13.68 4.71 29.93
C SER A 17 -13.11 5.81 29.01
N GLY A 18 -13.72 6.02 27.84
CA GLY A 18 -13.27 7.05 26.88
C GLY A 18 -12.24 6.56 25.86
N ILE A 19 -11.60 5.41 26.08
CA ILE A 19 -10.53 4.88 25.23
C ILE A 19 -11.10 3.82 24.28
N SER A 20 -10.78 3.91 23.00
CA SER A 20 -11.18 2.93 21.98
C SER A 20 -10.22 1.75 21.93
N TYR A 21 -10.74 0.55 22.17
CA TYR A 21 -10.02 -0.71 22.03
C TYR A 21 -10.59 -1.51 20.86
N GLY A 22 -9.73 -2.23 20.13
CA GLY A 22 -10.18 -3.18 19.12
C GLY A 22 -10.85 -4.38 19.80
N ALA A 23 -12.02 -4.80 19.31
CA ALA A 23 -12.78 -5.90 19.91
C ALA A 23 -11.96 -7.19 20.02
N HIS A 24 -11.19 -7.54 18.99
CA HIS A 24 -10.26 -8.68 19.00
C HIS A 24 -9.21 -8.64 20.13
N ARG A 25 -8.73 -7.45 20.53
CA ARG A 25 -7.79 -7.32 21.67
C ARG A 25 -8.49 -7.56 22.99
N VAL A 26 -9.72 -7.06 23.14
CA VAL A 26 -10.53 -7.26 24.34
C VAL A 26 -10.89 -8.74 24.51
N VAL A 27 -11.35 -9.40 23.43
CA VAL A 27 -11.67 -10.83 23.44
C VAL A 27 -10.45 -11.67 23.79
N TRP A 28 -9.29 -11.38 23.18
CA TRP A 28 -8.05 -12.05 23.54
C TRP A 28 -7.69 -11.86 25.01
N SER A 29 -7.78 -10.63 25.52
CA SER A 29 -7.41 -10.34 26.92
C SER A 29 -8.31 -11.00 27.95
N ILE A 30 -9.58 -11.22 27.63
CA ILE A 30 -10.52 -11.95 28.50
C ILE A 30 -10.20 -13.45 28.50
N ALA A 31 -9.85 -14.03 27.35
CA ALA A 31 -9.68 -15.47 27.23
C ALA A 31 -8.26 -15.98 27.55
N ASN A 32 -7.22 -15.24 27.15
CA ASN A 32 -5.81 -15.64 27.25
C ASN A 32 -4.97 -14.72 28.16
N GLY A 33 -5.53 -13.62 28.66
CA GLY A 33 -4.82 -12.66 29.49
C GLY A 33 -4.02 -11.62 28.72
N GLU A 34 -2.97 -11.07 29.33
CA GLU A 34 -2.27 -9.92 28.76
C GLU A 34 -1.57 -10.23 27.44
N ILE A 35 -1.61 -9.26 26.52
CA ILE A 35 -0.89 -9.34 25.24
C ILE A 35 0.57 -8.92 25.51
N PRO A 36 1.57 -9.78 25.25
CA PRO A 36 2.97 -9.45 25.49
C PRO A 36 3.40 -8.17 24.77
N GLN A 37 4.28 -7.39 25.41
CA GLN A 37 4.76 -6.13 24.83
C GLN A 37 5.48 -6.39 23.50
N GLY A 38 5.02 -5.71 22.44
CA GLY A 38 5.55 -5.89 21.09
C GLY A 38 4.76 -6.84 20.20
N MET A 39 3.87 -7.67 20.77
CA MET A 39 2.99 -8.55 20.00
C MET A 39 1.67 -7.86 19.61
N THR A 40 1.08 -8.29 18.51
CA THR A 40 -0.26 -7.92 18.06
C THR A 40 -1.14 -9.15 17.96
N ILE A 41 -2.45 -8.94 17.91
CA ILE A 41 -3.42 -10.00 17.65
C ILE A 41 -3.82 -9.92 16.18
N ASP A 42 -3.69 -11.04 15.47
CA ASP A 42 -3.98 -11.19 14.05
C ASP A 42 -5.09 -12.21 13.84
N HIS A 43 -5.95 -11.97 12.86
CA HIS A 43 -7.03 -12.88 12.47
C HIS A 43 -6.50 -13.93 11.49
N ILE A 44 -6.66 -15.22 11.82
CA ILE A 44 -6.18 -16.34 10.99
C ILE A 44 -6.88 -16.33 9.62
N ASP A 45 -8.19 -16.13 9.60
CA ASP A 45 -9.02 -16.04 8.40
C ASP A 45 -8.93 -14.68 7.67
N ARG A 46 -8.20 -13.71 8.24
CA ARG A 46 -8.12 -12.32 7.77
C ARG A 46 -9.47 -11.59 7.71
N ASN A 47 -10.48 -12.08 8.41
CA ASN A 47 -11.78 -11.44 8.55
C ASN A 47 -11.84 -10.67 9.88
N PRO A 48 -11.79 -9.32 9.85
CA PRO A 48 -11.82 -8.52 11.06
C PRO A 48 -13.16 -8.57 11.82
N GLU A 49 -14.20 -9.17 11.24
CA GLU A 49 -15.51 -9.36 11.85
C GLU A 49 -15.58 -10.64 12.69
N ASN A 50 -14.73 -11.63 12.41
CA ASN A 50 -14.70 -12.91 13.13
C ASN A 50 -13.78 -12.84 14.35
N ASN A 51 -14.34 -12.47 15.50
CA ASN A 51 -13.61 -12.34 16.76
C ASN A 51 -13.60 -13.62 17.60
N GLU A 52 -13.88 -14.80 17.04
CA GLU A 52 -13.76 -16.05 17.79
C GLU A 52 -12.33 -16.27 18.28
N ILE A 53 -12.16 -16.72 19.52
CA ILE A 53 -10.82 -16.89 20.11
C ILE A 53 -9.94 -17.87 19.34
N SER A 54 -10.56 -18.91 18.76
CA SER A 54 -9.93 -19.88 17.85
C SER A 54 -9.41 -19.26 16.56
N ASN A 55 -9.98 -18.13 16.13
CA ASN A 55 -9.60 -17.39 14.93
C ASN A 55 -8.57 -16.29 15.21
N LEU A 56 -8.18 -16.07 16.46
CA LEU A 56 -7.19 -15.09 16.87
C LEU A 56 -5.84 -15.76 17.17
N ARG A 57 -4.75 -15.09 16.81
CA ARG A 57 -3.39 -15.52 17.17
C ARG A 57 -2.49 -14.35 17.56
N LEU A 58 -1.49 -14.62 18.38
CA LEU A 58 -0.36 -13.71 18.58
C LEU A 58 0.48 -13.64 17.30
N ALA A 59 0.73 -12.42 16.85
CA ALA A 59 1.59 -12.13 15.71
C ALA A 59 2.65 -11.11 16.12
N ASP A 60 3.86 -11.28 15.57
CA ASP A 60 4.89 -10.26 15.65
C ASP A 60 4.59 -9.14 14.65
N LYS A 61 4.67 -7.89 15.10
CA LYS A 61 4.51 -6.68 14.27
C LYS A 61 5.40 -6.72 13.04
N TYR A 62 6.62 -7.25 13.16
CA TYR A 62 7.56 -7.34 12.05
C TYR A 62 7.11 -8.35 10.99
N LEU A 63 6.59 -9.51 11.42
CA LEU A 63 6.05 -10.53 10.52
C LEU A 63 4.77 -10.05 9.83
N GLN A 64 3.89 -9.35 10.56
CA GLN A 64 2.65 -8.79 10.02
C GLN A 64 2.94 -7.69 8.98
N ALA A 65 3.95 -6.85 9.22
CA ALA A 65 4.40 -5.85 8.26
C ALA A 65 4.95 -6.48 6.97
N ARG A 66 5.69 -7.59 7.08
CA ARG A 66 6.20 -8.34 5.92
C ARG A 66 5.09 -9.05 5.13
N ASN A 67 4.02 -9.46 5.79
CA ASN A 67 2.88 -10.14 5.18
C ASN A 67 1.80 -9.18 4.66
N ARG A 68 1.94 -7.86 4.85
CA ARG A 68 1.07 -6.89 4.17
C ARG A 68 1.26 -7.03 2.67
N LYS A 69 0.16 -7.21 1.94
CA LYS A 69 0.17 -7.10 0.48
C LYS A 69 0.87 -5.78 0.12
N PRO A 70 1.86 -5.79 -0.80
CA PRO A 70 2.48 -4.55 -1.24
C PRO A 70 1.37 -3.62 -1.69
N TYR A 71 1.38 -2.39 -1.17
CA TYR A 71 0.44 -1.37 -1.60
C TYR A 71 0.54 -1.26 -3.11
N LYS A 72 -0.50 -1.70 -3.84
CA LYS A 72 -0.59 -1.46 -5.27
C LYS A 72 -0.66 0.06 -5.40
N ARG A 73 0.47 0.70 -5.73
CA ARG A 73 0.45 2.09 -6.18
C ARG A 73 -0.39 2.09 -7.45
N VAL A 74 -1.66 2.46 -7.30
CA VAL A 74 -2.58 2.70 -8.41
C VAL A 74 -1.91 3.77 -9.26
N GLY A 75 -1.38 3.37 -10.42
CA GLY A 75 -0.76 4.28 -11.39
C GLY A 75 0.72 4.04 -11.76
N MET A 76 1.48 3.18 -11.06
CA MET A 76 2.92 3.00 -11.40
C MET A 76 3.40 1.55 -11.59
N ALA A 77 2.59 0.55 -11.25
CA ALA A 77 2.96 -0.83 -11.53
C ALA A 77 2.56 -1.19 -12.98
N GLY A 78 3.54 -1.25 -13.89
CA GLY A 78 3.41 -1.96 -15.16
C GLY A 78 3.13 -1.14 -16.41
N LYS A 79 3.26 0.18 -16.38
CA LYS A 79 3.18 1.00 -17.59
C LYS A 79 4.43 1.86 -17.72
N SER A 80 5.35 1.42 -18.57
CA SER A 80 6.43 2.20 -19.20
C SER A 80 5.83 3.34 -20.05
N LYS A 81 4.99 4.17 -19.43
CA LYS A 81 4.32 5.29 -20.10
C LYS A 81 5.03 6.55 -19.68
N GLY A 82 5.78 7.12 -20.62
CA GLY A 82 6.38 8.42 -20.41
C GLY A 82 5.30 9.44 -20.06
N ASN A 83 5.55 10.24 -19.03
CA ASN A 83 4.69 11.33 -18.59
C ASN A 83 5.29 12.66 -19.06
N ILE A 84 4.46 13.61 -19.51
CA ILE A 84 4.89 14.99 -19.79
C ILE A 84 4.11 15.93 -18.88
N HIS A 85 4.81 16.77 -18.12
CA HIS A 85 4.22 17.75 -17.21
C HIS A 85 4.61 19.17 -17.60
N LEU A 86 3.65 20.12 -17.61
CA LEU A 86 3.91 21.53 -17.87
C LEU A 86 4.23 22.25 -16.55
N ARG A 87 5.43 22.82 -16.42
CA ARG A 87 5.82 23.66 -15.29
C ARG A 87 5.13 25.02 -15.35
N LYS A 88 4.97 25.65 -14.19
CA LYS A 88 4.54 27.07 -14.06
C LYS A 88 5.41 28.05 -14.85
N SER A 89 6.67 27.68 -15.13
CA SER A 89 7.61 28.45 -15.94
C SER A 89 7.38 28.34 -17.46
N GLY A 90 6.33 27.64 -17.90
CA GLY A 90 6.04 27.41 -19.33
C GLY A 90 6.92 26.35 -20.01
N ARG A 91 7.76 25.63 -19.26
CA ARG A 91 8.58 24.52 -19.76
C ARG A 91 7.87 23.19 -19.55
N TYR A 92 8.03 22.26 -20.47
CA TYR A 92 7.58 20.89 -20.33
C TYR A 92 8.71 20.01 -19.80
N ASP A 93 8.38 19.11 -18.88
CA ASP A 93 9.26 18.03 -18.44
C ASP A 93 8.69 16.69 -18.87
N ALA A 94 9.50 15.90 -19.56
CA ALA A 94 9.22 14.50 -19.83
C ALA A 94 9.96 13.60 -18.85
N THR A 95 9.26 12.57 -18.37
CA THR A 95 9.81 11.52 -17.53
C THR A 95 9.43 10.18 -18.11
N VAL A 96 10.40 9.31 -18.36
CA VAL A 96 10.16 7.95 -18.85
C VAL A 96 10.86 6.92 -17.97
N GLY A 97 10.11 5.90 -17.54
CA GLY A 97 10.61 4.78 -16.75
C GLY A 97 10.83 3.55 -17.63
N ILE A 98 12.06 3.05 -17.65
CA ILE A 98 12.49 1.90 -18.47
C ILE A 98 13.37 1.00 -17.60
N ASN A 99 13.02 -0.30 -17.52
CA ASN A 99 13.80 -1.31 -16.78
C ASN A 99 14.22 -0.87 -15.36
N GLY A 100 13.30 -0.21 -14.62
CA GLY A 100 13.53 0.26 -13.25
C GLY A 100 14.39 1.53 -13.14
N LYS A 101 14.91 2.07 -14.24
CA LYS A 101 15.60 3.37 -14.31
C LYS A 101 14.66 4.45 -14.83
N ILE A 102 14.82 5.68 -14.33
CA ILE A 102 14.01 6.84 -14.71
C ILE A 102 14.90 7.83 -15.46
N PHE A 103 14.45 8.24 -16.64
CA PHE A 103 15.09 9.25 -17.48
C PHE A 103 14.24 10.52 -17.53
N TYR A 104 14.91 11.67 -17.59
CA TYR A 104 14.28 12.99 -17.57
C TYR A 104 14.74 13.82 -18.77
N SER A 105 13.84 14.60 -19.35
CA SER A 105 14.15 15.59 -20.38
C SER A 105 13.26 16.81 -20.20
N SER A 106 13.76 18.03 -20.48
CA SER A 106 12.96 19.25 -20.39
C SER A 106 13.09 20.10 -21.65
N GLY A 107 12.00 20.70 -22.09
CA GLY A 107 11.94 21.48 -23.32
C GLY A 107 10.82 22.52 -23.29
N ARG A 108 10.78 23.39 -24.29
CA ARG A 108 9.66 24.33 -24.49
C ARG A 108 8.59 23.78 -25.44
N ASP A 109 8.93 22.73 -26.18
CA ASP A 109 8.04 22.11 -27.15
C ASP A 109 7.61 20.71 -26.68
N LYS A 110 6.29 20.51 -26.60
CA LYS A 110 5.68 19.25 -26.20
C LYS A 110 5.94 18.14 -27.23
N SER A 111 5.96 18.47 -28.52
CA SER A 111 6.13 17.52 -29.62
C SER A 111 7.52 16.90 -29.61
N VAL A 112 8.55 17.72 -29.32
CA VAL A 112 9.94 17.26 -29.17
C VAL A 112 10.06 16.25 -28.02
N LEU A 113 9.38 16.51 -26.90
CA LEU A 113 9.38 15.60 -25.76
C LEU A 113 8.59 14.31 -26.00
N GLN A 114 7.49 14.38 -26.76
CA GLN A 114 6.78 13.17 -27.19
C GLN A 114 7.63 12.30 -28.11
N ALA A 115 8.33 12.90 -29.07
CA ALA A 115 9.26 12.18 -29.95
C ALA A 115 10.40 11.54 -29.13
N TRP A 116 10.98 12.28 -28.18
CA TRP A 116 12.00 11.77 -27.28
C TRP A 116 11.53 10.59 -26.43
N ILE A 117 10.31 10.64 -25.87
CA ILE A 117 9.72 9.50 -25.14
C ILE A 117 9.59 8.29 -26.07
N LYS A 118 9.10 8.48 -27.30
CA LYS A 118 8.94 7.40 -28.27
C LYS A 118 10.29 6.77 -28.64
N GLU A 119 11.30 7.59 -28.90
CA GLU A 119 12.67 7.14 -29.17
C GLU A 119 13.27 6.37 -27.99
N MET A 120 13.10 6.87 -26.77
CA MET A 120 13.58 6.19 -25.56
C MET A 120 12.92 4.83 -25.36
N LEU A 121 11.61 4.73 -25.62
CA LEU A 121 10.87 3.47 -25.54
C LEU A 121 11.30 2.49 -26.63
N ASP A 122 11.48 2.95 -27.86
CA ASP A 122 11.90 2.12 -29.00
C ASP A 122 13.31 1.54 -28.80
N LYS A 123 14.27 2.39 -28.41
CA LYS A 123 15.66 1.97 -28.11
C LYS A 123 15.75 0.89 -27.04
N HIS A 124 14.83 0.89 -26.06
CA HIS A 124 14.88 -0.02 -24.94
C HIS A 124 13.84 -1.15 -24.99
N GLN A 125 12.91 -1.14 -25.97
CA GLN A 125 12.10 -2.31 -26.31
C GLN A 125 12.93 -3.39 -27.02
N ALA A 126 14.07 -3.03 -27.63
CA ALA A 126 14.97 -3.93 -28.35
C ALA A 126 15.95 -4.75 -27.47
N GLN A 127 15.89 -4.63 -26.14
CA GLN A 127 16.65 -5.52 -25.25
C GLN A 127 15.76 -6.30 -24.28
N PRO A 128 15.06 -7.35 -24.76
CA PRO A 128 14.57 -8.40 -23.89
C PRO A 128 15.69 -9.42 -23.65
N GLY A 129 16.11 -9.54 -22.40
CA GLY A 129 16.65 -10.79 -21.87
C GLY A 129 18.15 -11.00 -21.97
N LYS A 130 18.83 -10.86 -20.83
CA LYS A 130 19.77 -11.88 -20.37
C LYS A 130 19.48 -12.18 -18.91
#